data_AF-A0A7S4CXD5-F1
#
_entry.id   AF-A0A7S4CXD5-F1
#
_cell.length_a   1.000
_cell.length_b   1.000
_cell.length_c   1.000
_cell.angle_alpha   90.00
_cell.angle_beta   90.00
_cell.angle_gamma   90.00
#
_symmetry.space_group_name_H-M   'P 1'
#
loop_
_entity.id
_entity.type
_entity.pdbx_description
1 polymer ?
#
loop_
_entity_poly.entity_id
_entity_poly.type
_entity_poly.pdbx_seq_one_letter_code
_entity_poly.pdbx_strand_id
1 'polypeptide(L)'
;MSATVENGERQEDIQKKMRLLDKNQKAYHGDTATLIKKQNETLQALMKENEALHAELQNSQKLRSVKQNIQHQNSVGQLTENVELLERKVQTEEARVLELTDEIKKCKTSVMDARRSMGGINITKDNSMMVEKQVKVLENRLDQALVKFNDALAHNKELREQIDNLRRERVVFDGIYKKLERELHEKKKQMADIIEQSNLYYEERDMATNELQALKSAAEKDMLQYEDHFRELEIMVEADKQLKESLKQSQKSRPGASAKKDNSVEFNASHEEDKLKKSLNKSTTQAPPPECENIEEIMAQLMEATDIHDTTQLLEKFVTAEEQNFSMYNFVNDLHNEVENLEEGIANLRAEHGKHKGQTGDQGRQKTLKDLEDHLARTERTSEEFEDKTRKSEEAINELRGGIEAIFQKLGCSLDEMNEVLGTTQCTESNVMIFLGIIEQRTTELLAQYNTQQAKQERHRERTLQGLEDEPDEELDETGPRIKFIGQGPNVPFGQSSVHTMVGQLPSTGDNFGNETDDAEDDRVLTQEELRAQTEMRLAAKEEAKALGRDPKKKGKGVRKKTIMYE
;
A
#
# COMPACT_ATOMS: atom_id res chain seq x y z
N MET A 1 119.56 -198.49 35.10
CA MET A 1 120.85 -197.79 34.90
C MET A 1 120.63 -196.77 33.80
N SER A 2 120.93 -195.48 33.86
CA SER A 2 121.41 -194.57 34.89
C SER A 2 121.47 -193.19 34.20
N ALA A 3 120.92 -192.14 34.83
CA ALA A 3 121.22 -190.68 34.70
C ALA A 3 121.49 -190.08 33.29
N THR A 4 120.86 -189.00 32.79
CA THR A 4 120.21 -187.84 33.44
C THR A 4 119.47 -187.06 32.33
N VAL A 5 118.16 -186.86 32.49
CA VAL A 5 117.16 -186.47 31.45
C VAL A 5 116.54 -185.07 31.70
N GLU A 6 117.08 -184.24 32.60
CA GLU A 6 116.30 -183.15 33.23
C GLU A 6 116.68 -181.69 32.91
N ASN A 7 117.17 -181.36 31.70
CA ASN A 7 117.48 -179.94 31.38
C ASN A 7 116.98 -179.41 30.02
N GLY A 8 116.19 -180.19 29.27
CA GLY A 8 115.59 -179.73 28.00
C GLY A 8 114.26 -178.97 28.16
N GLU A 9 113.47 -179.27 29.20
CA GLU A 9 112.07 -178.82 29.26
C GLU A 9 111.86 -177.43 29.90
N ARG A 10 112.86 -176.86 30.59
CA ARG A 10 112.74 -175.52 31.21
C ARG A 10 112.96 -174.34 30.26
N GLN A 11 113.56 -174.56 29.08
CA GLN A 11 113.90 -173.47 28.16
C GLN A 11 112.75 -173.08 27.21
N GLU A 12 111.83 -173.99 26.89
CA GLU A 12 110.68 -173.69 26.01
C GLU A 12 109.53 -172.96 26.72
N ASP A 13 109.28 -173.24 28.01
CA ASP A 13 108.18 -172.62 28.75
C ASP A 13 108.41 -171.13 29.08
N ILE A 14 109.67 -170.71 29.22
CA ILE A 14 110.02 -169.31 29.45
C ILE A 14 109.86 -168.47 28.16
N GLN A 15 110.10 -169.05 26.98
CA GLN A 15 109.91 -168.33 25.70
C GLN A 15 108.43 -168.11 25.35
N LYS A 16 107.53 -169.04 25.70
CA LYS A 16 106.08 -168.87 25.48
C LYS A 16 105.48 -167.78 26.36
N LYS A 17 105.91 -167.64 27.61
CA LYS A 17 105.39 -166.61 28.53
C LYS A 17 105.78 -165.18 28.11
N MET A 18 106.99 -164.95 27.58
CA MET A 18 107.38 -163.62 27.11
C MET A 18 106.58 -163.14 25.89
N ARG A 19 106.27 -164.04 24.93
CA ARG A 19 105.46 -163.66 23.76
C ARG A 19 104.04 -163.26 24.11
N LEU A 20 103.45 -163.84 25.16
CA LEU A 20 102.07 -163.57 25.55
C LEU A 20 101.94 -162.22 26.29
N LEU A 21 102.95 -161.86 27.09
CA LEU A 21 103.03 -160.56 27.75
C LEU A 21 103.26 -159.40 26.76
N ASP A 22 104.15 -159.58 25.77
CA ASP A 22 104.36 -158.57 24.72
C ASP A 22 103.11 -158.33 23.86
N LYS A 23 102.31 -159.38 23.63
CA LYS A 23 101.06 -159.27 22.86
C LYS A 23 99.99 -158.49 23.63
N ASN A 24 99.88 -158.70 24.95
CA ASN A 24 98.94 -157.97 25.80
C ASN A 24 99.35 -156.51 26.02
N GLN A 25 100.64 -156.20 26.12
CA GLN A 25 101.09 -154.81 26.28
C GLN A 25 100.81 -153.97 25.03
N LYS A 26 100.94 -154.56 23.83
CA LYS A 26 100.61 -153.90 22.55
C LYS A 26 99.11 -153.67 22.34
N ALA A 27 98.25 -154.60 22.78
CA ALA A 27 96.80 -154.43 22.67
C ALA A 27 96.29 -153.25 23.53
N TYR A 28 96.74 -153.16 24.79
CA TYR A 28 96.33 -152.07 25.69
C TYR A 28 96.83 -150.68 25.24
N HIS A 29 98.03 -150.59 24.66
CA HIS A 29 98.55 -149.32 24.12
C HIS A 29 97.84 -148.91 22.83
N GLY A 30 97.36 -149.87 22.03
CA GLY A 30 96.55 -149.59 20.83
C GLY A 30 95.15 -149.07 21.16
N ASP A 31 94.48 -149.68 22.15
CA ASP A 31 93.11 -149.29 22.52
C ASP A 31 93.06 -147.93 23.23
N THR A 32 94.07 -147.60 24.03
CA THR A 32 94.19 -146.26 24.65
C THR A 32 94.52 -145.16 23.62
N ALA A 33 95.40 -145.44 22.66
CA ALA A 33 95.73 -144.49 21.59
C ALA A 33 94.53 -144.20 20.67
N THR A 34 93.72 -145.22 20.35
CA THR A 34 92.51 -145.03 19.52
C THR A 34 91.40 -144.28 20.27
N LEU A 35 91.25 -144.47 21.58
CA LEU A 35 90.31 -143.71 22.39
C LEU A 35 90.72 -142.23 22.49
N ILE A 36 92.00 -141.93 22.71
CA ILE A 36 92.51 -140.55 22.73
C ILE A 36 92.32 -139.88 21.38
N LYS A 37 92.53 -140.60 20.27
CA LYS A 37 92.28 -140.07 18.92
C LYS A 37 90.81 -139.71 18.72
N LYS A 38 89.88 -140.60 19.11
CA LYS A 38 88.43 -140.30 19.06
C LYS A 38 88.06 -139.13 19.95
N GLN A 39 88.59 -139.04 21.17
CA GLN A 39 88.36 -137.91 22.06
C GLN A 39 88.88 -136.59 21.47
N ASN A 40 90.06 -136.58 20.85
CA ASN A 40 90.61 -135.42 20.16
C ASN A 40 89.79 -135.03 18.91
N GLU A 41 89.28 -136.00 18.15
CA GLU A 41 88.36 -135.74 17.03
C GLU A 41 87.05 -135.11 17.52
N THR A 42 86.48 -135.60 18.63
CA THR A 42 85.28 -134.99 19.23
C THR A 42 85.54 -133.59 19.79
N LEU A 43 86.71 -133.35 20.40
CA LEU A 43 87.12 -132.03 20.86
C LEU A 43 87.30 -131.05 19.70
N GLN A 44 87.91 -131.48 18.59
CA GLN A 44 88.03 -130.65 17.40
C GLN A 44 86.66 -130.35 16.76
N ALA A 45 85.75 -131.32 16.74
CA ALA A 45 84.38 -131.09 16.27
C ALA A 45 83.65 -130.06 17.15
N LEU A 46 83.73 -130.20 18.48
CA LEU A 46 83.14 -129.26 19.43
C LEU A 46 83.80 -127.87 19.34
N MET A 47 85.11 -127.78 19.12
CA MET A 47 85.79 -126.49 18.93
C MET A 47 85.30 -125.79 17.65
N LYS A 48 85.17 -126.52 16.53
CA LYS A 48 84.61 -125.97 15.29
C LYS A 48 83.16 -125.52 15.45
N GLU A 49 82.35 -126.29 16.19
CA GLU A 49 80.97 -125.91 16.49
C GLU A 49 80.92 -124.67 17.39
N ASN A 50 81.78 -124.58 18.40
CA ASN A 50 81.88 -123.40 19.26
C ASN A 50 82.33 -122.15 18.49
N GLU A 51 83.28 -122.30 17.56
CA GLU A 51 83.73 -121.23 16.67
C GLU A 51 82.61 -120.78 15.72
N ALA A 52 81.84 -121.73 15.15
CA ALA A 52 80.67 -121.43 14.33
C ALA A 52 79.57 -120.71 15.11
N LEU A 53 79.27 -121.17 16.33
CA LEU A 53 78.28 -120.53 17.22
C LEU A 53 78.74 -119.13 17.65
N HIS A 54 80.03 -118.93 17.91
CA HIS A 54 80.58 -117.60 18.18
C HIS A 54 80.45 -116.66 16.97
N ALA A 55 80.72 -117.15 15.77
CA ALA A 55 80.54 -116.39 14.54
C ALA A 55 79.07 -116.03 14.30
N GLU A 56 78.15 -116.96 14.54
CA GLU A 56 76.70 -116.73 14.41
C GLU A 56 76.18 -115.75 15.47
N LEU A 57 76.65 -115.85 16.72
CA LEU A 57 76.34 -114.91 17.78
C LEU A 57 76.81 -113.49 17.43
N GLN A 58 78.06 -113.35 16.95
CA GLN A 58 78.59 -112.06 16.50
C GLN A 58 77.78 -111.49 15.34
N ASN A 59 77.37 -112.33 14.38
CA ASN A 59 76.56 -111.88 13.26
C ASN A 59 75.15 -111.47 13.71
N SER A 60 74.54 -112.21 14.63
CA SER A 60 73.25 -111.88 15.25
C SER A 60 73.34 -110.57 16.06
N GLN A 61 74.41 -110.35 16.81
CA GLN A 61 74.67 -109.09 17.53
C GLN A 61 74.85 -107.91 16.58
N LYS A 62 75.63 -108.07 15.51
CA LYS A 62 75.78 -107.05 14.46
C LYS A 62 74.44 -106.74 13.80
N LEU A 63 73.67 -107.75 13.43
CA LEU A 63 72.36 -107.58 12.81
C LEU A 63 71.35 -106.91 13.76
N ARG A 64 71.39 -107.25 15.05
CA ARG A 64 70.57 -106.60 16.09
C ARG A 64 70.97 -105.14 16.27
N SER A 65 72.27 -104.84 16.31
CA SER A 65 72.80 -103.47 16.39
C SER A 65 72.42 -102.65 15.16
N VAL A 66 72.54 -103.21 13.94
CA VAL A 66 72.12 -102.55 12.71
C VAL A 66 70.62 -102.29 12.70
N LYS A 67 69.79 -103.26 13.11
CA LYS A 67 68.34 -103.07 13.23
C LYS A 67 67.98 -101.97 14.25
N GLN A 68 68.64 -101.95 15.41
CA GLN A 68 68.45 -100.90 16.41
C GLN A 68 68.88 -99.53 15.87
N ASN A 69 70.03 -99.44 15.21
CA ASN A 69 70.49 -98.20 14.58
C ASN A 69 69.53 -97.69 13.51
N ILE A 70 68.98 -98.57 12.67
CA ILE A 70 67.97 -98.20 11.67
C ILE A 70 66.69 -97.69 12.36
N GLN A 71 66.23 -98.35 13.42
CA GLN A 71 65.06 -97.90 14.19
C GLN A 71 65.30 -96.55 14.86
N HIS A 72 66.46 -96.33 15.47
CA HIS A 72 66.85 -95.06 16.06
C HIS A 72 66.99 -93.97 14.99
N GLN A 73 67.58 -94.28 13.84
CA GLN A 73 67.71 -93.34 12.73
C GLN A 73 66.35 -92.93 12.17
N ASN A 74 65.41 -93.86 12.04
CA ASN A 74 64.03 -93.55 11.63
C ASN A 74 63.30 -92.70 12.68
N SER A 75 63.45 -93.02 13.97
CA SER A 75 62.85 -92.24 15.06
C SER A 75 63.45 -90.83 15.15
N VAL A 76 64.77 -90.69 14.95
CA VAL A 76 65.44 -89.39 14.87
C VAL A 76 64.94 -88.62 13.66
N GLY A 77 64.79 -89.26 12.50
CA GLY A 77 64.23 -88.65 11.29
C GLY A 77 62.81 -88.09 11.50
N GLN A 78 61.93 -88.85 12.16
CA GLN A 78 60.59 -88.39 12.51
C GLN A 78 60.61 -87.22 13.50
N LEU A 79 61.49 -87.25 14.49
CA LEU A 79 61.63 -86.15 15.44
C LEU A 79 62.18 -84.89 14.77
N THR A 80 63.15 -85.01 13.87
CA THR A 80 63.68 -83.86 13.12
C THR A 80 62.61 -83.26 12.21
N GLU A 81 61.82 -84.07 11.51
CA GLU A 81 60.70 -83.59 10.68
C GLU A 81 59.65 -82.85 11.53
N ASN A 82 59.33 -83.38 12.72
CA ASN A 82 58.41 -82.72 13.64
C ASN A 82 58.96 -81.40 14.19
N VAL A 83 60.25 -81.33 14.49
CA VAL A 83 60.92 -80.09 14.91
C VAL A 83 60.85 -79.05 13.80
N GLU A 84 61.22 -79.41 12.56
CA GLU A 84 61.12 -78.50 11.43
C GLU A 84 59.68 -78.03 11.17
N LEU A 85 58.69 -78.91 11.33
CA LEU A 85 57.27 -78.53 11.20
C LEU A 85 56.84 -77.55 12.29
N LEU A 86 57.25 -77.78 13.55
CA LEU A 86 56.95 -76.89 14.66
C LEU A 86 57.67 -75.55 14.50
N GLU A 87 58.92 -75.53 14.05
CA GLU A 87 59.66 -74.31 13.75
C GLU A 87 58.97 -73.49 12.65
N ARG A 88 58.53 -74.14 11.56
CA ARG A 88 57.74 -73.46 10.52
C ARG A 88 56.44 -72.89 11.08
N LYS A 89 55.72 -73.62 11.94
CA LYS A 89 54.50 -73.13 12.58
C LYS A 89 54.77 -71.93 13.50
N VAL A 90 55.84 -71.99 14.29
CA VAL A 90 56.26 -70.88 15.15
C VAL A 90 56.55 -69.65 14.31
N GLN A 91 57.32 -69.80 13.21
CA GLN A 91 57.61 -68.68 12.29
C GLN A 91 56.33 -68.08 11.67
N THR A 92 55.35 -68.91 11.28
CA THR A 92 54.08 -68.39 10.76
C THR A 92 53.26 -67.66 11.81
N GLU A 93 53.24 -68.14 13.05
CA GLU A 93 52.53 -67.46 14.15
C GLU A 93 53.26 -66.17 14.58
N GLU A 94 54.59 -66.15 14.57
CA GLU A 94 55.37 -64.92 14.80
C GLU A 94 55.08 -63.86 13.74
N ALA A 95 55.03 -64.25 12.46
CA ALA A 95 54.63 -63.35 11.38
C ALA A 95 53.21 -62.81 11.57
N ARG A 96 52.26 -63.68 11.95
CA ARG A 96 50.86 -63.29 12.24
C ARG A 96 50.76 -62.33 13.43
N VAL A 97 51.54 -62.55 14.49
CA VAL A 97 51.59 -61.65 15.65
C VAL A 97 52.13 -60.28 15.25
N LEU A 98 53.14 -60.22 14.38
CA LEU A 98 53.66 -58.94 13.86
C LEU A 98 52.61 -58.19 13.03
N GLU A 99 51.92 -58.89 12.12
CA GLU A 99 50.84 -58.31 11.31
C GLU A 99 49.72 -57.74 12.19
N LEU A 100 49.21 -58.53 13.15
CA LEU A 100 48.17 -58.09 14.08
C LEU A 100 48.65 -56.92 14.95
N THR A 101 49.91 -56.91 15.35
CA THR A 101 50.49 -55.79 16.12
C THR A 101 50.51 -54.51 15.29
N ASP A 102 50.81 -54.59 14.01
CA ASP A 102 50.78 -53.43 13.11
C ASP A 102 49.36 -52.97 12.79
N GLU A 103 48.40 -53.88 12.65
CA GLU A 103 46.98 -53.53 12.56
C GLU A 103 46.49 -52.81 13.82
N ILE A 104 46.87 -53.29 15.00
CA ILE A 104 46.55 -52.61 16.27
C ILE A 104 47.13 -51.20 16.31
N LYS A 105 48.37 -50.99 15.84
CA LYS A 105 48.96 -49.65 15.75
C LYS A 105 48.19 -48.75 14.78
N LYS A 106 47.82 -49.25 13.60
CA LYS A 106 46.99 -48.51 12.62
C LYS A 106 45.63 -48.14 13.21
N CYS A 107 44.98 -49.08 13.90
CA CYS A 107 43.68 -48.81 14.52
C CYS A 107 43.80 -47.79 15.66
N LYS A 108 44.85 -47.87 16.49
CA LYS A 108 45.11 -46.89 17.56
C LYS A 108 45.38 -45.49 17.02
N THR A 109 46.19 -45.37 15.97
CA THR A 109 46.46 -44.08 15.32
C THR A 109 45.19 -43.50 14.70
N SER A 110 44.40 -44.30 13.99
CA SER A 110 43.10 -43.87 13.46
C SER A 110 42.13 -43.40 14.56
N VAL A 111 42.05 -44.11 15.69
CA VAL A 111 41.24 -43.68 16.85
C VAL A 111 41.75 -42.38 17.45
N MET A 112 43.07 -42.19 17.55
CA MET A 112 43.66 -40.94 18.04
C MET A 112 43.38 -39.78 17.09
N ASP A 113 43.49 -40.00 15.77
CA ASP A 113 43.20 -39.00 14.75
C ASP A 113 41.72 -38.63 14.76
N ALA A 114 40.81 -39.60 14.88
CA ALA A 114 39.38 -39.35 15.04
C ALA A 114 39.08 -38.56 16.32
N ARG A 115 39.73 -38.90 17.45
CA ARG A 115 39.57 -38.19 18.72
C ARG A 115 40.12 -36.76 18.65
N ARG A 116 41.22 -36.54 17.93
CA ARG A 116 41.80 -35.23 17.67
C ARG A 116 40.92 -34.40 16.75
N SER A 117 40.38 -35.01 15.69
CA SER A 117 39.45 -34.39 14.74
C SER A 117 38.13 -34.00 15.41
N MET A 118 37.58 -34.87 16.27
CA MET A 118 36.36 -34.57 17.02
C MET A 118 36.58 -33.54 18.14
N GLY A 119 37.83 -33.14 18.42
CA GLY A 119 38.16 -32.00 19.30
C GLY A 119 37.74 -32.13 20.77
N GLY A 120 37.13 -33.26 21.17
CA GLY A 120 36.64 -33.50 22.51
C GLY A 120 35.10 -33.53 22.59
N ILE A 121 34.58 -34.30 23.55
CA ILE A 121 33.15 -34.62 23.67
C ILE A 121 32.29 -33.36 23.95
N ASN A 122 32.86 -32.32 24.55
CA ASN A 122 32.15 -31.09 24.88
C ASN A 122 32.04 -30.12 23.70
N ILE A 123 32.93 -30.19 22.70
CA ILE A 123 32.91 -29.25 21.56
C ILE A 123 31.59 -29.36 20.78
N THR A 124 31.04 -30.56 20.64
CA THR A 124 29.74 -30.75 19.97
C THR A 124 28.60 -30.08 20.75
N LYS A 125 28.61 -30.18 22.08
CA LYS A 125 27.61 -29.52 22.94
C LYS A 125 27.78 -28.01 22.95
N ASP A 126 29.02 -27.53 23.03
CA ASP A 126 29.34 -26.09 23.02
C ASP A 126 28.99 -25.46 21.67
N ASN A 127 29.26 -26.14 20.57
CA ASN A 127 28.83 -25.72 19.23
C ASN A 127 27.30 -25.68 19.13
N SER A 128 26.59 -26.71 19.62
CA SER A 128 25.13 -26.71 19.65
C SER A 128 24.57 -25.54 20.46
N MET A 129 25.14 -25.26 21.64
CA MET A 129 24.74 -24.12 22.48
C MET A 129 25.07 -22.78 21.83
N MET A 130 26.19 -22.67 21.12
CA MET A 130 26.55 -21.46 20.38
C MET A 130 25.57 -21.20 19.23
N VAL A 131 25.21 -22.24 18.47
CA VAL A 131 24.20 -22.16 17.42
C VAL A 131 22.84 -21.77 18.00
N GLU A 132 22.42 -22.36 19.11
CA GLU A 132 21.15 -22.01 19.76
C GLU A 132 21.12 -20.54 20.23
N LYS A 133 22.25 -20.04 20.77
CA LYS A 133 22.37 -18.61 21.11
C LYS A 133 22.28 -17.71 19.88
N GLN A 134 22.92 -18.11 18.77
CA GLN A 134 22.83 -17.36 17.51
C GLN A 134 21.40 -17.35 16.97
N VAL A 135 20.69 -18.48 17.03
CA VAL A 135 19.28 -18.56 16.64
C VAL A 135 18.45 -17.57 17.47
N LYS A 136 18.58 -17.57 18.80
CA LYS A 136 17.87 -16.61 19.68
C LYS A 136 18.18 -15.15 19.35
N VAL A 137 19.43 -14.83 19.00
CA VAL A 137 19.80 -13.46 18.60
C VAL A 137 19.16 -13.07 17.26
N LEU A 138 19.12 -14.00 16.31
CA LEU A 138 18.48 -13.77 15.01
C LEU A 138 16.95 -13.66 15.14
N GLU A 139 16.33 -14.48 15.98
CA GLU A 139 14.90 -14.38 16.33
C GLU A 139 14.58 -13.02 16.93
N ASN A 140 15.32 -12.59 17.95
CA ASN A 140 15.13 -11.26 18.55
C ASN A 140 15.32 -10.13 17.53
N ARG A 141 16.26 -10.27 16.60
CA ARG A 141 16.48 -9.28 15.54
C ARG A 141 15.33 -9.27 14.53
N LEU A 142 14.78 -10.44 14.20
CA LEU A 142 13.60 -10.58 13.36
C LEU A 142 12.38 -9.95 14.03
N ASP A 143 12.14 -10.24 15.31
CA ASP A 143 11.04 -9.66 16.07
C ASP A 143 11.13 -8.13 16.13
N GLN A 144 12.32 -7.58 16.39
CA GLN A 144 12.53 -6.13 16.35
C GLN A 144 12.29 -5.54 14.95
N ALA A 145 12.66 -6.25 13.88
CA ALA A 145 12.38 -5.82 12.51
C ALA A 145 10.88 -5.85 12.20
N LEU A 146 10.17 -6.89 12.67
CA LEU A 146 8.71 -7.02 12.53
C LEU A 146 7.96 -5.93 13.27
N VAL A 147 8.37 -5.60 14.50
CA VAL A 147 7.80 -4.48 15.26
C VAL A 147 8.00 -3.17 14.49
N LYS A 148 9.21 -2.87 14.04
CA LYS A 148 9.49 -1.65 13.24
C LYS A 148 8.69 -1.61 11.94
N PHE A 149 8.51 -2.75 11.28
CA PHE A 149 7.70 -2.86 10.08
C PHE A 149 6.22 -2.57 10.36
N ASN A 150 5.68 -3.14 11.43
CA ASN A 150 4.29 -2.90 11.86
C ASN A 150 4.09 -1.44 12.28
N ASP A 151 5.04 -0.83 12.99
CA ASP A 151 5.00 0.59 13.34
C ASP A 151 5.01 1.47 12.09
N ALA A 152 5.85 1.14 11.10
CA ALA A 152 5.89 1.85 9.83
C ALA A 152 4.58 1.68 9.03
N LEU A 153 3.95 0.50 9.05
CA LEU A 153 2.64 0.28 8.46
C LEU A 153 1.54 1.08 9.15
N ALA A 154 1.54 1.12 10.48
CA ALA A 154 0.58 1.91 11.26
C ALA A 154 0.72 3.41 10.96
N HIS A 155 1.95 3.91 10.92
CA HIS A 155 2.23 5.30 10.54
C HIS A 155 1.83 5.58 9.08
N ASN A 156 2.07 4.64 8.15
CA ASN A 156 1.63 4.79 6.76
C ASN A 156 0.10 4.83 6.64
N LYS A 157 -0.61 4.03 7.44
CA LYS A 157 -2.07 4.06 7.52
C LYS A 157 -2.58 5.41 8.02
N GLU A 158 -1.97 5.95 9.07
CA GLU A 158 -2.31 7.29 9.60
C GLU A 158 -2.06 8.39 8.55
N LEU A 159 -0.94 8.34 7.84
CA LEU A 159 -0.66 9.28 6.75
C LEU A 159 -1.67 9.18 5.60
N ARG A 160 -2.09 7.96 5.23
CA ARG A 160 -3.13 7.77 4.21
C ARG A 160 -4.46 8.39 4.66
N GLU A 161 -4.85 8.17 5.90
CA GLU A 161 -6.06 8.77 6.47
C GLU A 161 -5.97 10.30 6.50
N GLN A 162 -4.82 10.86 6.86
CA GLN A 162 -4.58 12.30 6.79
C GLN A 162 -4.68 12.84 5.35
N ILE A 163 -4.13 12.13 4.36
CA ILE A 163 -4.26 12.51 2.94
C ILE A 163 -5.72 12.48 2.51
N ASP A 164 -6.49 11.47 2.89
CA ASP A 164 -7.90 11.36 2.54
C ASP A 164 -8.75 12.44 3.22
N ASN A 165 -8.42 12.80 4.46
CA ASN A 165 -9.03 13.95 5.15
C ASN A 165 -8.75 15.26 4.41
N LEU A 166 -7.49 15.52 4.06
CA LEU A 166 -7.12 16.73 3.30
C LEU A 166 -7.76 16.77 1.91
N ARG A 167 -7.93 15.62 1.25
CA ARG A 167 -8.65 15.52 -0.02
C ARG A 167 -10.13 15.85 0.13
N ARG A 168 -10.80 15.33 1.17
CA ARG A 168 -12.20 15.66 1.48
C ARG A 168 -12.36 17.15 1.80
N GLU A 169 -11.49 17.70 2.63
CA GLU A 169 -11.47 19.14 2.94
C GLU A 169 -11.30 19.96 1.67
N ARG A 170 -10.36 19.60 0.79
CA ARG A 170 -10.16 20.28 -0.49
C ARG A 170 -11.41 20.28 -1.36
N VAL A 171 -12.11 19.15 -1.47
CA VAL A 171 -13.36 19.08 -2.25
C VAL A 171 -14.43 20.01 -1.67
N VAL A 172 -14.54 20.09 -0.34
CA VAL A 172 -15.46 21.03 0.33
C VAL A 172 -15.05 22.48 0.04
N PHE A 173 -13.77 22.81 0.17
CA PHE A 173 -13.25 24.15 -0.14
C PHE A 173 -13.50 24.53 -1.60
N ASP A 174 -13.17 23.65 -2.55
CA ASP A 174 -13.42 23.89 -3.99
C ASP A 174 -14.92 24.10 -4.26
N GLY A 175 -15.80 23.38 -3.55
CA GLY A 175 -17.25 23.60 -3.59
C GLY A 175 -17.67 24.98 -3.09
N ILE A 176 -17.09 25.44 -1.97
CA ILE A 176 -17.35 26.77 -1.41
C ILE A 176 -16.80 27.86 -2.35
N TYR A 177 -15.59 27.70 -2.88
CA TYR A 177 -15.00 28.64 -3.84
C TYR A 177 -15.87 28.80 -5.08
N LYS A 178 -16.38 27.71 -5.66
CA LYS A 178 -17.30 27.77 -6.81
C LYS A 178 -18.65 28.40 -6.48
N LYS A 179 -19.13 28.33 -5.23
CA LYS A 179 -20.34 29.04 -4.78
C LYS A 179 -20.07 30.54 -4.70
N LEU A 180 -19.01 30.93 -4.01
CA LEU A 180 -18.58 32.33 -3.89
C LEU A 180 -18.30 32.96 -5.26
N GLU A 181 -17.69 32.23 -6.19
CA GLU A 181 -17.44 32.71 -7.54
C GLU A 181 -18.74 32.97 -8.32
N ARG A 182 -19.74 32.08 -8.16
CA ARG A 182 -21.07 32.27 -8.75
C ARG A 182 -21.81 33.47 -8.14
N GLU A 183 -21.81 33.59 -6.81
CA GLU A 183 -22.40 34.73 -6.10
C GLU A 183 -21.75 36.05 -6.52
N LEU A 184 -20.42 36.07 -6.67
CA LEU A 184 -19.68 37.23 -7.14
C LEU A 184 -20.04 37.59 -8.59
N HIS A 185 -20.25 36.60 -9.45
CA HIS A 185 -20.75 36.85 -10.81
C HIS A 185 -22.18 37.38 -10.82
N GLU A 186 -23.06 36.84 -10.00
CA GLU A 186 -24.45 37.30 -9.87
C GLU A 186 -24.51 38.75 -9.37
N LYS A 187 -23.73 39.08 -8.33
CA LYS A 187 -23.65 40.46 -7.82
C LYS A 187 -23.08 41.44 -8.85
N LYS A 188 -22.10 41.04 -9.65
CA LYS A 188 -21.59 41.86 -10.77
C LYS A 188 -22.67 42.11 -11.83
N LYS A 189 -23.49 41.10 -12.12
CA LYS A 189 -24.61 41.23 -13.06
C LYS A 189 -25.66 42.18 -12.49
N GLN A 190 -26.09 41.99 -11.25
CA GLN A 190 -27.02 42.90 -10.57
C GLN A 190 -26.48 44.34 -10.54
N MET A 191 -25.18 44.53 -10.30
CA MET A 191 -24.54 45.85 -10.36
C MET A 191 -24.62 46.46 -11.76
N ALA A 192 -24.37 45.67 -12.81
CA ALA A 192 -24.50 46.13 -14.20
C ALA A 192 -25.95 46.50 -14.54
N ASP A 193 -26.92 45.68 -14.11
CA ASP A 193 -28.35 45.92 -14.33
C ASP A 193 -28.81 47.21 -13.62
N ILE A 194 -28.37 47.47 -12.38
CA ILE A 194 -28.67 48.72 -11.67
C ILE A 194 -28.05 49.93 -12.37
N ILE A 195 -26.84 49.80 -12.92
CA ILE A 195 -26.19 50.88 -13.69
C ILE A 195 -26.99 51.16 -14.97
N GLU A 196 -27.45 50.13 -15.68
CA GLU A 196 -28.27 50.28 -16.88
C GLU A 196 -29.61 50.96 -16.56
N GLN A 197 -30.31 50.51 -15.51
CA GLN A 197 -31.54 51.16 -15.04
C GLN A 197 -31.28 52.60 -14.61
N SER A 198 -30.18 52.88 -13.93
CA SER A 198 -29.80 54.24 -13.53
C SER A 198 -29.59 55.14 -14.74
N ASN A 199 -28.91 54.64 -15.79
CA ASN A 199 -28.73 55.36 -17.04
C ASN A 199 -30.07 55.65 -17.73
N LEU A 200 -30.99 54.68 -17.75
CA LEU A 200 -32.34 54.87 -18.28
C LEU A 200 -33.08 55.99 -17.53
N TYR A 201 -33.06 55.99 -16.20
CA TYR A 201 -33.67 57.06 -15.41
C TYR A 201 -33.00 58.42 -15.63
N TYR A 202 -31.68 58.46 -15.85
CA TYR A 202 -30.99 59.70 -16.22
C TYR A 202 -31.46 60.21 -17.59
N GLU A 203 -31.60 59.34 -18.59
CA GLU A 203 -32.12 59.70 -19.91
C GLU A 203 -33.56 60.22 -19.82
N GLU A 204 -34.45 59.54 -19.11
CA GLU A 204 -35.84 59.98 -18.91
C GLU A 204 -35.92 61.34 -18.22
N ARG A 205 -35.14 61.52 -17.15
CA ARG A 205 -35.06 62.81 -16.44
C ARG A 205 -34.52 63.91 -17.35
N ASP A 206 -33.49 63.63 -18.12
CA ASP A 206 -32.88 64.60 -19.02
C ASP A 206 -33.84 64.96 -20.17
N MET A 207 -34.63 64.00 -20.68
CA MET A 207 -35.73 64.27 -21.60
C MET A 207 -36.80 65.18 -20.99
N ALA A 208 -37.28 64.88 -19.78
CA ALA A 208 -38.30 65.68 -19.11
C ALA A 208 -37.82 67.10 -18.76
N THR A 209 -36.56 67.24 -18.35
CA THR A 209 -35.97 68.57 -18.08
C THR A 209 -35.81 69.39 -19.36
N ASN A 210 -35.41 68.78 -20.48
CA ASN A 210 -35.37 69.42 -21.79
C ASN A 210 -36.77 69.86 -22.25
N GLU A 211 -37.79 69.02 -22.09
CA GLU A 211 -39.18 69.36 -22.41
C GLU A 211 -39.68 70.52 -21.54
N LEU A 212 -39.40 70.49 -20.23
CA LEU A 212 -39.75 71.57 -19.32
C LEU A 212 -39.04 72.89 -19.67
N GLN A 213 -37.79 72.83 -20.10
CA GLN A 213 -37.06 74.01 -20.58
C GLN A 213 -37.67 74.55 -21.89
N ALA A 214 -38.07 73.67 -22.81
CA ALA A 214 -38.74 74.07 -24.04
C ALA A 214 -40.10 74.74 -23.76
N LEU A 215 -40.90 74.17 -22.84
CA LEU A 215 -42.17 74.75 -22.41
C LEU A 215 -41.99 76.11 -21.72
N LYS A 216 -40.98 76.26 -20.86
CA LYS A 216 -40.64 77.56 -20.25
C LYS A 216 -40.27 78.61 -21.31
N SER A 217 -39.42 78.25 -22.28
CA SER A 217 -39.04 79.15 -23.37
C SER A 217 -40.24 79.53 -24.25
N ALA A 218 -41.17 78.60 -24.49
CA ALA A 218 -42.42 78.90 -25.19
C ALA A 218 -43.30 79.85 -24.38
N ALA A 219 -43.50 79.59 -23.09
CA ALA A 219 -44.29 80.45 -22.20
C ALA A 219 -43.70 81.87 -22.07
N GLU A 220 -42.38 82.01 -22.01
CA GLU A 220 -41.71 83.32 -22.01
C GLU A 220 -41.94 84.09 -23.32
N LYS A 221 -41.88 83.41 -24.48
CA LYS A 221 -42.19 84.03 -25.77
C LYS A 221 -43.64 84.46 -25.86
N ASP A 222 -44.57 83.62 -25.38
CA ASP A 222 -45.99 83.95 -25.36
C ASP A 222 -46.24 85.14 -24.43
N MET A 223 -45.63 85.16 -23.24
CA MET A 223 -45.72 86.29 -22.30
C MET A 223 -45.20 87.59 -22.93
N LEU A 224 -44.07 87.55 -23.62
CA LEU A 224 -43.52 88.70 -24.34
C LEU A 224 -44.49 89.20 -25.42
N GLN A 225 -45.08 88.28 -26.19
CA GLN A 225 -46.11 88.62 -27.19
C GLN A 225 -47.35 89.24 -26.53
N TYR A 226 -47.80 88.70 -25.40
CA TYR A 226 -48.90 89.28 -24.63
C TYR A 226 -48.57 90.68 -24.11
N GLU A 227 -47.36 90.92 -23.60
CA GLU A 227 -46.92 92.25 -23.16
C GLU A 227 -46.86 93.24 -24.32
N ASP A 228 -46.36 92.83 -25.48
CA ASP A 228 -46.32 93.68 -26.67
C ASP A 228 -47.73 94.02 -27.17
N HIS A 229 -48.63 93.03 -27.23
CA HIS A 229 -50.04 93.26 -27.55
C HIS A 229 -50.71 94.15 -26.50
N PHE A 230 -50.44 93.94 -25.21
CA PHE A 230 -51.00 94.75 -24.14
C PHE A 230 -50.52 96.21 -24.24
N ARG A 231 -49.25 96.44 -24.52
CA ARG A 231 -48.69 97.77 -24.77
C ARG A 231 -49.32 98.44 -25.99
N GLU A 232 -49.55 97.70 -27.07
CA GLU A 232 -50.25 98.21 -28.25
C GLU A 232 -51.69 98.63 -27.92
N LEU A 233 -52.42 97.81 -27.14
CA LEU A 233 -53.75 98.12 -26.64
C LEU A 233 -53.75 99.34 -25.69
N GLU A 234 -52.78 99.47 -24.78
CA GLU A 234 -52.64 100.64 -23.91
C GLU A 234 -52.43 101.92 -24.71
N ILE A 235 -51.56 101.90 -25.73
CA ILE A 235 -51.34 103.04 -26.62
C ILE A 235 -52.63 103.40 -27.35
N MET A 236 -53.39 102.41 -27.85
CA MET A 236 -54.66 102.64 -28.53
C MET A 236 -55.72 103.25 -27.59
N VAL A 237 -55.79 102.78 -26.34
CA VAL A 237 -56.69 103.32 -25.31
C VAL A 237 -56.28 104.74 -24.90
N GLU A 238 -54.97 105.02 -24.76
CA GLU A 238 -54.48 106.35 -24.44
C GLU A 238 -54.72 107.33 -25.59
N ALA A 239 -54.55 106.91 -26.84
CA ALA A 239 -54.94 107.68 -28.01
C ALA A 239 -56.45 107.99 -28.03
N ASP A 240 -57.30 107.01 -27.72
CA ASP A 240 -58.76 107.21 -27.60
C ASP A 240 -59.12 108.12 -26.42
N LYS A 241 -58.40 108.02 -25.29
CA LYS A 241 -58.57 108.89 -24.13
C LYS A 241 -58.17 110.33 -24.45
N GLN A 242 -57.03 110.55 -25.10
CA GLN A 242 -56.59 111.88 -25.56
C GLN A 242 -57.57 112.45 -26.59
N LEU A 243 -58.13 111.64 -27.49
CA LEU A 243 -59.18 112.05 -28.42
C LEU A 243 -60.46 112.46 -27.68
N LYS A 244 -60.91 111.66 -26.70
CA LYS A 244 -62.07 111.97 -25.83
C LYS A 244 -61.84 113.20 -24.96
N GLU A 245 -60.64 113.38 -24.41
CA GLU A 245 -60.27 114.58 -23.65
C GLU A 245 -60.20 115.81 -24.55
N SER A 246 -59.67 115.70 -25.76
CA SER A 246 -59.71 116.76 -26.77
C SER A 246 -61.15 117.12 -27.16
N LEU A 247 -62.02 116.12 -27.31
CA LEU A 247 -63.47 116.31 -27.51
C LEU A 247 -64.15 116.98 -26.31
N LYS A 248 -63.81 116.59 -25.08
CA LYS A 248 -64.32 117.23 -23.84
C LYS A 248 -63.78 118.65 -23.65
N GLN A 249 -62.53 118.91 -24.03
CA GLN A 249 -61.90 120.23 -23.95
C GLN A 249 -62.45 121.16 -25.04
N SER A 250 -62.78 120.62 -26.21
CA SER A 250 -63.56 121.30 -27.26
C SER A 250 -65.02 121.55 -26.82
N GLN A 251 -65.63 120.64 -26.04
CA GLN A 251 -66.95 120.87 -25.43
C GLN A 251 -66.93 121.87 -24.27
N LYS A 252 -65.80 122.06 -23.56
CA LYS A 252 -65.64 123.06 -22.48
C LYS A 252 -65.48 124.51 -22.97
N SER A 253 -65.35 124.74 -24.29
CA SER A 253 -65.33 126.08 -24.89
C SER A 253 -66.72 126.62 -25.28
N ARG A 254 -67.81 125.96 -24.88
CA ARG A 254 -69.20 126.41 -25.09
C ARG A 254 -69.92 126.53 -23.73
N PRO A 255 -70.41 127.72 -23.32
CA PRO A 255 -71.34 127.83 -22.22
C PRO A 255 -72.75 127.57 -22.76
N GLY A 256 -73.48 126.60 -22.19
CA GLY A 256 -74.90 126.45 -22.51
C GLY A 256 -75.56 125.15 -22.09
N ALA A 257 -76.31 125.25 -20.99
CA ALA A 257 -77.58 124.57 -20.71
C ALA A 257 -77.61 123.05 -20.41
N SER A 258 -77.74 122.77 -19.10
CA SER A 258 -78.73 121.91 -18.44
C SER A 258 -79.62 120.97 -19.28
N ALA A 259 -79.70 119.68 -18.89
CA ALA A 259 -80.83 119.14 -18.10
C ALA A 259 -80.80 117.59 -17.96
N LYS A 260 -80.80 117.15 -16.69
CA LYS A 260 -81.48 116.01 -16.03
C LYS A 260 -81.87 114.74 -16.81
N LYS A 261 -81.46 113.60 -16.22
CA LYS A 261 -82.20 112.36 -15.81
C LYS A 261 -81.30 111.14 -16.06
N ASP A 262 -81.33 110.01 -15.37
CA ASP A 262 -81.95 109.46 -14.14
C ASP A 262 -81.32 108.04 -14.00
N ASN A 263 -81.51 107.39 -12.86
CA ASN A 263 -81.21 105.97 -12.54
C ASN A 263 -79.76 105.62 -12.16
N SER A 264 -79.40 105.51 -10.89
CA SER A 264 -79.78 104.46 -9.92
C SER A 264 -79.36 103.06 -10.39
N VAL A 265 -78.22 102.56 -9.90
CA VAL A 265 -78.06 101.25 -9.24
C VAL A 265 -76.77 101.28 -8.40
N GLU A 266 -76.91 101.54 -7.10
CA GLU A 266 -76.00 100.97 -6.10
C GLU A 266 -76.29 99.47 -6.07
N PHE A 267 -75.30 98.62 -6.31
CA PHE A 267 -75.40 97.19 -6.04
C PHE A 267 -74.25 96.78 -5.12
N ASN A 268 -74.59 96.75 -3.83
CA ASN A 268 -74.12 95.84 -2.78
C ASN A 268 -72.73 95.21 -2.92
N ALA A 269 -71.83 95.68 -2.06
CA ALA A 269 -70.89 94.82 -1.37
C ALA A 269 -71.62 93.73 -0.56
N SER A 270 -70.88 92.67 -0.22
CA SER A 270 -71.15 91.65 0.81
C SER A 270 -72.22 90.58 0.53
N HIS A 271 -71.75 89.39 0.13
CA HIS A 271 -72.06 88.11 0.81
C HIS A 271 -71.33 86.94 0.12
N GLU A 272 -70.06 86.71 0.45
CA GLU A 272 -69.48 85.35 0.36
C GLU A 272 -68.26 85.18 1.28
N GLU A 273 -68.42 85.54 2.55
CA GLU A 273 -67.41 85.23 3.57
C GLU A 273 -68.11 84.87 4.89
N ASP A 274 -68.91 83.80 4.87
CA ASP A 274 -69.65 83.35 6.06
C ASP A 274 -69.88 81.82 6.09
N LYS A 275 -68.78 81.06 5.99
CA LYS A 275 -68.78 79.59 6.22
C LYS A 275 -67.65 79.07 7.10
N LEU A 276 -66.91 79.92 7.81
CA LEU A 276 -65.77 79.43 8.60
C LEU A 276 -65.61 80.14 9.95
N LYS A 277 -66.68 80.30 10.75
CA LYS A 277 -66.57 80.84 12.13
C LYS A 277 -67.76 80.50 13.04
N LYS A 278 -68.26 79.26 12.99
CA LYS A 278 -69.31 78.77 13.92
C LYS A 278 -68.94 77.43 14.57
N SER A 279 -67.77 77.41 15.21
CA SER A 279 -67.27 76.27 15.99
C SER A 279 -66.44 76.73 17.20
N LEU A 280 -66.90 77.77 17.91
CA LEU A 280 -66.33 78.11 19.21
C LEU A 280 -67.39 78.87 20.00
N ASN A 281 -67.60 78.45 21.25
CA ASN A 281 -68.49 79.03 22.27
C ASN A 281 -69.88 78.41 22.38
N LYS A 282 -69.94 77.20 22.97
CA LYS A 282 -71.13 76.73 23.69
C LYS A 282 -70.76 75.79 24.84
N SER A 283 -70.47 76.35 26.01
CA SER A 283 -70.70 75.77 27.35
C SER A 283 -70.15 76.78 28.38
N THR A 284 -70.95 77.76 28.82
CA THR A 284 -71.94 77.64 29.90
C THR A 284 -71.30 77.32 31.24
N THR A 285 -71.10 78.40 31.99
CA THR A 285 -71.05 78.50 33.44
C THR A 285 -72.19 77.75 34.13
N GLN A 286 -71.86 76.75 34.96
CA GLN A 286 -72.67 76.30 36.10
C GLN A 286 -71.72 75.94 37.26
N ALA A 287 -72.13 76.32 38.48
CA ALA A 287 -71.44 76.08 39.75
C ALA A 287 -71.43 74.58 40.14
N PRO A 288 -70.50 74.12 41.01
CA PRO A 288 -70.25 72.70 41.26
C PRO A 288 -71.24 72.03 42.25
N PRO A 289 -71.44 70.69 42.16
CA PRO A 289 -72.22 69.85 43.08
C PRO A 289 -71.34 69.21 44.21
N PRO A 290 -71.90 68.46 45.19
CA PRO A 290 -71.30 68.16 46.51
C PRO A 290 -70.31 66.98 46.52
N GLU A 291 -69.45 66.89 45.50
CA GLU A 291 -68.31 65.96 45.49
C GLU A 291 -67.05 66.61 46.10
N CYS A 292 -67.03 67.94 46.23
CA CYS A 292 -65.91 68.67 46.83
C CYS A 292 -65.76 68.42 48.33
N GLU A 293 -66.83 68.14 49.08
CA GLU A 293 -66.74 67.91 50.54
C GLU A 293 -66.02 66.58 50.88
N ASN A 294 -66.27 65.52 50.10
CA ASN A 294 -65.57 64.24 50.27
C ASN A 294 -64.09 64.33 49.85
N ILE A 295 -63.80 65.14 48.82
CA ILE A 295 -62.43 65.39 48.38
C ILE A 295 -61.70 66.23 49.43
N GLU A 296 -62.34 67.24 50.02
CA GLU A 296 -61.77 68.04 51.11
C GLU A 296 -61.51 67.21 52.38
N GLU A 297 -62.39 66.26 52.73
CA GLU A 297 -62.19 65.38 53.89
C GLU A 297 -61.04 64.37 53.68
N ILE A 298 -60.94 63.77 52.48
CA ILE A 298 -59.82 62.89 52.10
C ILE A 298 -58.51 63.70 52.00
N MET A 299 -58.58 64.92 51.50
CA MET A 299 -57.43 65.83 51.38
C MET A 299 -56.96 66.31 52.76
N ALA A 300 -57.87 66.54 53.72
CA ALA A 300 -57.51 66.84 55.10
C ALA A 300 -56.80 65.66 55.78
N GLN A 301 -57.27 64.42 55.56
CA GLN A 301 -56.62 63.21 56.05
C GLN A 301 -55.22 63.00 55.42
N LEU A 302 -55.08 63.33 54.14
CA LEU A 302 -53.78 63.29 53.43
C LEU A 302 -52.83 64.40 53.90
N MET A 303 -53.33 65.60 54.21
CA MET A 303 -52.52 66.71 54.74
C MET A 303 -52.01 66.40 56.15
N GLU A 304 -52.81 65.72 57.00
CA GLU A 304 -52.40 65.28 58.33
C GLU A 304 -51.38 64.14 58.27
N ALA A 305 -51.51 63.23 57.30
CA ALA A 305 -50.59 62.09 57.14
C ALA A 305 -49.25 62.45 56.46
N THR A 306 -49.20 63.51 55.65
CA THR A 306 -48.02 63.86 54.83
C THR A 306 -47.25 65.09 55.30
N ASP A 307 -47.77 65.85 56.28
CA ASP A 307 -47.16 67.05 56.89
C ASP A 307 -46.74 68.14 55.88
N ILE A 308 -47.39 68.16 54.71
CA ILE A 308 -47.18 69.15 53.64
C ILE A 308 -48.42 70.05 53.59
N HIS A 309 -48.26 71.31 54.01
CA HIS A 309 -49.34 72.30 54.10
C HIS A 309 -49.66 73.03 52.78
N ASP A 310 -49.02 72.65 51.67
CA ASP A 310 -49.27 73.24 50.35
C ASP A 310 -50.03 72.25 49.45
N THR A 311 -51.33 72.48 49.31
CA THR A 311 -52.27 71.66 48.52
C THR A 311 -51.80 71.43 47.08
N THR A 312 -51.09 72.40 46.50
CA THR A 312 -50.58 72.35 45.13
C THR A 312 -49.40 71.37 44.98
N GLN A 313 -48.49 71.33 45.96
CA GLN A 313 -47.34 70.43 45.94
C GLN A 313 -47.73 68.97 46.23
N LEU A 314 -48.76 68.74 47.04
CA LEU A 314 -49.29 67.40 47.27
C LEU A 314 -49.94 66.84 46.02
N LEU A 315 -50.74 67.66 45.32
CA LEU A 315 -51.36 67.27 44.05
C LEU A 315 -50.31 66.96 42.98
N GLU A 316 -49.25 67.77 42.87
CA GLU A 316 -48.16 67.52 41.92
C GLU A 316 -47.39 66.23 42.23
N LYS A 317 -47.13 65.94 43.51
CA LYS A 317 -46.52 64.66 43.93
C LYS A 317 -47.45 63.47 43.70
N PHE A 318 -48.75 63.66 43.85
CA PHE A 318 -49.72 62.60 43.58
C PHE A 318 -49.85 62.34 42.08
N VAL A 319 -49.93 63.38 41.26
CA VAL A 319 -49.96 63.28 39.79
C VAL A 319 -48.70 62.62 39.27
N THR A 320 -47.52 63.00 39.77
CA THR A 320 -46.26 62.36 39.37
C THR A 320 -46.17 60.90 39.83
N ALA A 321 -46.69 60.57 41.02
CA ALA A 321 -46.80 59.18 41.47
C ALA A 321 -47.82 58.38 40.65
N GLU A 322 -48.95 58.98 40.27
CA GLU A 322 -49.99 58.39 39.43
C GLU A 322 -49.47 58.14 38.01
N GLU A 323 -48.76 59.11 37.42
CA GLU A 323 -48.08 58.97 36.13
C GLU A 323 -47.03 57.84 36.16
N GLN A 324 -46.24 57.74 37.23
CA GLN A 324 -45.29 56.64 37.41
C GLN A 324 -46.01 55.29 37.55
N ASN A 325 -47.13 55.24 38.28
CA ASN A 325 -47.90 54.03 38.48
C ASN A 325 -48.60 53.60 37.17
N PHE A 326 -49.10 54.56 36.40
CA PHE A 326 -49.69 54.33 35.08
C PHE A 326 -48.64 53.84 34.08
N SER A 327 -47.44 54.42 34.09
CA SER A 327 -46.29 53.95 33.30
C SER A 327 -45.91 52.51 33.67
N MET A 328 -45.85 52.20 34.96
CA MET A 328 -45.57 50.84 35.44
C MET A 328 -46.66 49.85 35.02
N TYR A 329 -47.92 50.26 35.07
CA TYR A 329 -49.05 49.41 34.64
C TYR A 329 -49.00 49.12 33.15
N ASN A 330 -48.67 50.11 32.32
CA ASN A 330 -48.46 49.90 30.88
C ASN A 330 -47.29 48.94 30.62
N PHE A 331 -46.17 49.13 31.33
CA PHE A 331 -45.02 48.22 31.21
C PHE A 331 -45.36 46.78 31.63
N VAL A 332 -46.13 46.60 32.70
CA VAL A 332 -46.60 45.27 33.13
C VAL A 332 -47.51 44.63 32.08
N ASN A 333 -48.40 45.41 31.45
CA ASN A 333 -49.23 44.91 30.36
C ASN A 333 -48.43 44.57 29.11
N ASP A 334 -47.42 45.37 28.76
CA ASP A 334 -46.52 45.10 27.64
C ASP A 334 -45.71 43.82 27.89
N LEU A 335 -45.20 43.62 29.12
CA LEU A 335 -44.55 42.36 29.51
C LEU A 335 -45.52 41.19 29.48
N HIS A 336 -46.77 41.39 29.87
CA HIS A 336 -47.77 40.33 29.82
C HIS A 336 -48.05 39.89 28.38
N ASN A 337 -48.21 40.86 27.47
CA ASN A 337 -48.36 40.60 26.04
C ASN A 337 -47.11 39.92 25.44
N GLU A 338 -45.90 40.31 25.86
CA GLU A 338 -44.66 39.67 25.43
C GLU A 338 -44.58 38.21 25.92
N VAL A 339 -45.01 37.95 27.16
CA VAL A 339 -45.10 36.59 27.70
C VAL A 339 -46.08 35.74 26.90
N GLU A 340 -47.28 36.25 26.59
CA GLU A 340 -48.26 35.51 25.77
C GLU A 340 -47.70 35.20 24.37
N ASN A 341 -47.05 36.17 23.73
CA ASN A 341 -46.42 35.96 22.41
C ASN A 341 -45.31 34.91 22.46
N LEU A 342 -44.48 34.92 23.51
CA LEU A 342 -43.42 33.91 23.69
C LEU A 342 -43.99 32.53 23.99
N GLU A 343 -45.08 32.44 24.78
CA GLU A 343 -45.76 31.18 25.05
C GLU A 343 -46.39 30.59 23.78
N GLU A 344 -47.00 31.42 22.93
CA GLU A 344 -47.51 31.00 21.62
C GLU A 344 -46.36 30.54 20.70
N GLY A 345 -45.24 31.27 20.65
CA GLY A 345 -44.04 30.87 19.93
C GLY A 345 -43.50 29.50 20.37
N ILE A 346 -43.45 29.26 21.69
CA ILE A 346 -43.05 27.97 22.25
C ILE A 346 -44.05 26.86 21.89
N ALA A 347 -45.35 27.14 21.90
CA ALA A 347 -46.38 26.18 21.51
C ALA A 347 -46.25 25.77 20.04
N ASN A 348 -46.02 26.75 19.14
CA ASN A 348 -45.81 26.52 17.72
C ASN A 348 -44.55 25.69 17.45
N LEU A 349 -43.42 26.04 18.06
CA LEU A 349 -42.17 25.28 17.93
C LEU A 349 -42.30 23.84 18.47
N ARG A 350 -43.04 23.64 19.57
CA ARG A 350 -43.33 22.29 20.10
C ARG A 350 -44.21 21.47 19.16
N ALA A 351 -45.19 22.10 18.52
CA ALA A 351 -46.06 21.45 17.53
C ALA A 351 -45.28 21.05 16.27
N GLU A 352 -44.39 21.92 15.79
CA GLU A 352 -43.52 21.65 14.65
C GLU A 352 -42.52 20.52 14.94
N HIS A 353 -41.88 20.56 16.11
CA HIS A 353 -41.02 19.48 16.57
C HIS A 353 -41.77 18.14 16.71
N GLY A 354 -43.04 18.17 17.14
CA GLY A 354 -43.93 17.00 17.15
C GLY A 354 -44.19 16.42 15.76
N LYS A 355 -44.43 17.27 14.75
CA LYS A 355 -44.65 16.85 13.35
C LYS A 355 -43.39 16.21 12.74
N HIS A 356 -42.22 16.80 12.95
CA HIS A 356 -40.96 16.24 12.43
C HIS A 356 -40.57 14.92 13.09
N LYS A 357 -40.90 14.74 14.37
CA LYS A 357 -40.61 13.51 15.12
C LYS A 357 -41.62 12.38 14.85
N GLY A 358 -42.85 12.71 14.43
CA GLY A 358 -43.95 11.76 14.33
C GLY A 358 -44.23 11.16 12.94
N GLN A 359 -43.89 11.83 11.83
CA GLN A 359 -44.52 11.44 10.55
C GLN A 359 -43.66 11.34 9.29
N THR A 360 -42.40 11.80 9.26
CA THR A 360 -41.70 11.89 7.95
C THR A 360 -40.23 11.47 7.94
N GLY A 361 -39.57 11.35 9.10
CA GLY A 361 -38.13 11.05 9.15
C GLY A 361 -37.77 9.59 8.88
N ASP A 362 -38.43 8.64 9.52
CA ASP A 362 -37.84 7.30 9.68
C ASP A 362 -38.11 6.36 8.50
N GLN A 363 -39.34 6.34 7.95
CA GLN A 363 -39.67 5.50 6.80
C GLN A 363 -39.07 6.00 5.48
N GLY A 364 -39.04 7.33 5.28
CA GLY A 364 -38.40 7.93 4.11
C GLY A 364 -36.90 7.68 4.11
N ARG A 365 -36.25 7.91 5.27
CA ARG A 365 -34.81 7.66 5.44
C ARG A 365 -34.47 6.18 5.31
N GLN A 366 -35.31 5.28 5.82
CA GLN A 366 -35.09 3.84 5.67
C GLN A 366 -35.23 3.36 4.22
N LYS A 367 -36.16 3.93 3.44
CA LYS A 367 -36.26 3.66 2.00
C LYS A 367 -35.03 4.17 1.25
N THR A 368 -34.61 5.41 1.50
CA THR A 368 -33.41 5.96 0.84
C THR A 368 -32.14 5.20 1.21
N LEU A 369 -32.02 4.72 2.46
CA LEU A 369 -30.88 3.91 2.87
C LEU A 369 -30.87 2.56 2.14
N LYS A 370 -32.03 1.92 2.02
CA LYS A 370 -32.16 0.66 1.30
C LYS A 370 -31.87 0.82 -0.20
N ASP A 371 -32.35 1.90 -0.81
CA ASP A 371 -32.07 2.21 -2.22
C ASP A 371 -30.58 2.50 -2.46
N LEU A 372 -29.92 3.17 -1.52
CA LEU A 372 -28.47 3.40 -1.57
C LEU A 372 -27.66 2.11 -1.34
N GLU A 373 -28.09 1.25 -0.42
CA GLU A 373 -27.50 -0.07 -0.21
C GLU A 373 -27.62 -0.94 -1.47
N ASP A 374 -28.79 -0.93 -2.11
CA ASP A 374 -29.01 -1.66 -3.37
C ASP A 374 -28.17 -1.08 -4.53
N HIS A 375 -28.01 0.25 -4.59
CA HIS A 375 -27.15 0.90 -5.58
C HIS A 375 -25.68 0.57 -5.37
N LEU A 376 -25.23 0.54 -4.12
CA LEU A 376 -23.87 0.18 -3.73
C LEU A 376 -23.60 -1.28 -4.10
N ALA A 377 -24.49 -2.21 -3.74
CA ALA A 377 -24.36 -3.62 -4.08
C ALA A 377 -24.35 -3.89 -5.60
N ARG A 378 -25.13 -3.12 -6.39
CA ARG A 378 -25.08 -3.21 -7.86
C ARG A 378 -23.75 -2.71 -8.41
N THR A 379 -23.25 -1.59 -7.89
CA THR A 379 -21.99 -0.98 -8.34
C THR A 379 -20.80 -1.88 -7.99
N GLU A 380 -20.79 -2.46 -6.79
CA GLU A 380 -19.78 -3.44 -6.37
C GLU A 380 -19.76 -4.67 -7.28
N ARG A 381 -20.92 -5.28 -7.57
CA ARG A 381 -20.99 -6.40 -8.52
C ARG A 381 -20.44 -6.05 -9.89
N THR A 382 -20.79 -4.87 -10.43
CA THR A 382 -20.25 -4.44 -11.72
C THR A 382 -18.74 -4.20 -11.66
N SER A 383 -18.22 -3.70 -10.53
CA SER A 383 -16.79 -3.52 -10.31
C SER A 383 -16.05 -4.86 -10.27
N GLU A 384 -16.57 -5.84 -9.52
CA GLU A 384 -16.04 -7.20 -9.47
C GLU A 384 -16.03 -7.86 -10.86
N GLU A 385 -17.11 -7.70 -11.64
CA GLU A 385 -17.16 -8.21 -13.01
C GLU A 385 -16.10 -7.57 -13.93
N PHE A 386 -15.84 -6.26 -13.79
CA PHE A 386 -14.81 -5.58 -14.57
C PHE A 386 -13.39 -5.95 -14.12
N GLU A 387 -13.17 -6.14 -12.82
CA GLU A 387 -11.90 -6.66 -12.29
C GLU A 387 -11.63 -8.08 -12.79
N ASP A 388 -12.63 -8.96 -12.76
CA ASP A 388 -12.50 -10.33 -13.28
C ASP A 388 -12.22 -10.35 -14.79
N LYS A 389 -12.85 -9.47 -15.58
CA LYS A 389 -12.56 -9.33 -17.01
C LYS A 389 -11.15 -8.78 -17.27
N THR A 390 -10.70 -7.83 -16.46
CA THR A 390 -9.35 -7.27 -16.55
C THR A 390 -8.31 -8.33 -16.21
N ARG A 391 -8.48 -9.06 -15.11
CA ARG A 391 -7.62 -10.18 -14.72
C ARG A 391 -7.50 -11.24 -15.82
N LYS A 392 -8.62 -11.67 -16.41
CA LYS A 392 -8.60 -12.63 -17.53
C LYS A 392 -7.89 -12.09 -18.76
N SER A 393 -8.03 -10.78 -19.03
CA SER A 393 -7.35 -10.13 -20.16
C SER A 393 -5.84 -10.03 -19.90
N GLU A 394 -5.42 -9.72 -18.68
CA GLU A 394 -4.01 -9.72 -18.26
C GLU A 394 -3.38 -11.13 -18.33
N GLU A 395 -4.11 -12.16 -17.88
CA GLU A 395 -3.68 -13.56 -18.03
C GLU A 395 -3.44 -13.91 -19.51
N ALA A 396 -4.39 -13.56 -20.39
CA ALA A 396 -4.26 -13.79 -21.83
C ALA A 396 -3.09 -12.99 -22.45
N ILE A 397 -2.87 -11.74 -22.03
CA ILE A 397 -1.73 -10.91 -22.49
C ILE A 397 -0.41 -11.52 -22.03
N ASN A 398 -0.33 -12.03 -20.80
CA ASN A 398 0.89 -12.68 -20.29
C ASN A 398 1.21 -14.00 -21.01
N GLU A 399 0.19 -14.81 -21.32
CA GLU A 399 0.37 -16.00 -22.17
C GLU A 399 0.87 -15.63 -23.56
N LEU A 400 0.27 -14.60 -24.18
CA LEU A 400 0.66 -14.11 -25.49
C LEU A 400 2.08 -13.54 -25.49
N ARG A 401 2.46 -12.79 -24.44
CA ARG A 401 3.83 -12.31 -24.21
C ARG A 401 4.82 -13.48 -24.18
N GLY A 402 4.54 -14.52 -23.40
CA GLY A 402 5.40 -15.70 -23.32
C GLY A 402 5.53 -16.43 -24.68
N GLY A 403 4.43 -16.53 -25.42
CA GLY A 403 4.42 -17.09 -26.78
C GLY A 403 5.27 -16.27 -27.76
N ILE A 404 5.14 -14.94 -27.74
CA ILE A 404 5.92 -14.03 -28.58
C ILE A 404 7.41 -14.11 -28.24
N GLU A 405 7.78 -14.10 -26.95
CA GLU A 405 9.18 -14.24 -26.52
C GLU A 405 9.78 -15.59 -26.98
N ALA A 406 9.00 -16.68 -26.91
CA ALA A 406 9.44 -17.99 -27.38
C ALA A 406 9.64 -18.05 -28.90
N ILE A 407 8.76 -17.41 -29.69
CA ILE A 407 8.90 -17.32 -31.15
C ILE A 407 10.10 -16.45 -31.52
N PHE A 408 10.28 -15.32 -30.85
CA PHE A 408 11.41 -14.41 -31.04
C PHE A 408 12.76 -15.12 -30.85
N GLN A 409 12.87 -15.92 -29.78
CA GLN A 409 14.07 -16.73 -29.52
C GLN A 409 14.28 -17.83 -30.56
N LYS A 410 13.20 -18.54 -30.96
CA LYS A 410 13.30 -19.63 -31.95
C LYS A 410 13.70 -19.15 -33.35
N LEU A 411 13.26 -17.97 -33.75
CA LEU A 411 13.62 -17.37 -35.04
C LEU A 411 15.02 -16.74 -35.05
N GLY A 412 15.68 -16.68 -33.89
CA GLY A 412 17.01 -16.08 -33.75
C GLY A 412 17.02 -14.60 -34.11
N CYS A 413 15.95 -13.87 -33.77
CA CYS A 413 15.89 -12.42 -33.97
C CYS A 413 17.01 -11.74 -33.15
N SER A 414 17.69 -10.77 -33.76
CA SER A 414 18.84 -10.05 -33.21
C SER A 414 18.47 -9.35 -31.90
N LEU A 415 18.99 -9.86 -30.77
CA LEU A 415 18.85 -9.20 -29.46
C LEU A 415 19.55 -7.82 -29.42
N ASP A 416 20.56 -7.63 -30.28
CA ASP A 416 21.40 -6.44 -30.32
C ASP A 416 20.68 -5.22 -30.92
N GLU A 417 19.91 -5.40 -32.01
CA GLU A 417 19.04 -4.35 -32.57
C GLU A 417 17.92 -3.95 -31.59
N MET A 418 17.51 -4.87 -30.73
CA MET A 418 16.46 -4.65 -29.75
C MET A 418 16.96 -3.87 -28.51
N ASN A 419 18.18 -4.16 -28.05
CA ASN A 419 18.81 -3.44 -26.93
C ASN A 419 19.10 -1.97 -27.26
N GLU A 420 19.42 -1.67 -28.52
CA GLU A 420 19.71 -0.31 -28.98
C GLU A 420 18.43 0.56 -29.10
N VAL A 421 17.29 -0.04 -29.43
CA VAL A 421 16.01 0.69 -29.65
C VAL A 421 15.13 0.79 -28.40
N LEU A 422 15.14 -0.22 -27.51
CA LEU A 422 14.16 -0.34 -26.42
C LEU A 422 14.76 -0.39 -25.00
N GLY A 423 16.08 -0.55 -24.86
CA GLY A 423 16.77 -0.60 -23.55
C GLY A 423 16.33 -1.73 -22.61
N THR A 424 15.47 -2.64 -23.08
CA THR A 424 14.91 -3.75 -22.32
C THR A 424 14.84 -5.00 -23.19
N THR A 425 15.30 -6.13 -22.68
CA THR A 425 15.35 -7.43 -23.38
C THR A 425 14.06 -8.24 -23.28
N GLN A 426 13.06 -7.75 -22.53
CA GLN A 426 11.84 -8.49 -22.25
C GLN A 426 10.63 -7.85 -22.94
N CYS A 427 9.68 -8.69 -23.35
CA CYS A 427 8.44 -8.23 -23.95
C CYS A 427 7.54 -7.62 -22.85
N THR A 428 7.10 -6.38 -22.99
CA THR A 428 6.23 -5.64 -22.08
C THR A 428 5.05 -5.12 -22.89
N GLU A 429 3.91 -4.84 -22.27
CA GLU A 429 2.70 -4.40 -22.98
C GLU A 429 2.93 -3.22 -23.93
N SER A 430 3.85 -2.31 -23.56
CA SER A 430 4.25 -1.16 -24.38
C SER A 430 5.07 -1.54 -25.63
N ASN A 431 5.82 -2.65 -25.57
CA ASN A 431 6.75 -3.05 -26.62
C ASN A 431 6.30 -4.31 -27.41
N VAL A 432 5.20 -4.98 -27.03
CA VAL A 432 4.66 -6.19 -27.71
C VAL A 432 4.52 -6.00 -29.23
N MET A 433 4.01 -4.84 -29.67
CA MET A 433 3.86 -4.54 -31.10
C MET A 433 5.19 -4.45 -31.84
N ILE A 434 6.25 -4.03 -31.15
CA ILE A 434 7.59 -3.92 -31.73
C ILE A 434 8.20 -5.31 -31.87
N PHE A 435 8.04 -6.19 -30.87
CA PHE A 435 8.43 -7.59 -30.97
C PHE A 435 7.76 -8.30 -32.16
N LEU A 436 6.45 -8.08 -32.35
CA LEU A 436 5.70 -8.64 -33.47
C LEU A 436 6.23 -8.14 -34.84
N GLY A 437 6.53 -6.85 -34.96
CA GLY A 437 7.09 -6.29 -36.20
C GLY A 437 8.46 -6.86 -36.57
N ILE A 438 9.34 -7.06 -35.58
CA ILE A 438 10.66 -7.68 -35.80
C ILE A 438 10.51 -9.15 -36.19
N ILE A 439 9.60 -9.87 -35.52
CA ILE A 439 9.28 -11.26 -35.87
C ILE A 439 8.76 -11.34 -37.32
N GLU A 440 7.88 -10.44 -37.73
CA GLU A 440 7.34 -10.39 -39.10
C GLU A 440 8.45 -10.17 -40.13
N GLN A 441 9.33 -9.20 -39.89
CA GLN A 441 10.48 -8.93 -40.77
C GLN A 441 11.38 -10.16 -40.89
N ARG A 442 11.78 -10.76 -39.75
CA ARG A 442 12.68 -11.92 -39.74
C ARG A 442 12.06 -13.15 -40.40
N THR A 443 10.77 -13.37 -40.19
CA THR A 443 10.03 -14.47 -40.83
C THR A 443 10.00 -14.29 -42.34
N THR A 444 9.81 -13.06 -42.81
CA THR A 444 9.80 -12.72 -44.23
C THR A 444 11.18 -12.96 -44.88
N GLU A 445 12.27 -12.60 -44.19
CA GLU A 445 13.64 -12.87 -44.63
C GLU A 445 13.91 -14.38 -44.75
N LEU A 446 13.55 -15.16 -43.74
CA LEU A 446 13.75 -16.62 -43.75
C LEU A 446 12.94 -17.30 -44.86
N LEU A 447 11.71 -16.84 -45.11
CA LEU A 447 10.90 -17.34 -46.23
C LEU A 447 11.53 -16.99 -47.58
N ALA A 448 12.09 -15.79 -47.74
CA ALA A 448 12.80 -15.41 -48.95
C ALA A 448 14.04 -16.28 -49.17
N GLN A 449 14.84 -16.54 -48.13
CA GLN A 449 16.01 -17.42 -48.19
C GLN A 449 15.65 -18.87 -48.51
N TYR A 450 14.58 -19.40 -47.91
CA TYR A 450 14.10 -20.75 -48.20
C TYR A 450 13.67 -20.89 -49.67
N ASN A 451 12.96 -19.90 -50.20
CA ASN A 451 12.51 -19.90 -51.59
C ASN A 451 13.67 -19.78 -52.59
N THR A 452 14.69 -18.97 -52.30
CA THR A 452 15.90 -18.91 -53.15
C THR A 452 16.68 -20.22 -53.10
N GLN A 453 16.73 -20.87 -51.93
CA GLN A 453 17.39 -22.18 -51.79
C GLN A 453 16.62 -23.30 -52.50
N GLN A 454 15.28 -23.30 -52.46
CA GLN A 454 14.47 -24.22 -53.26
C GLN A 454 14.69 -23.99 -54.77
N ALA A 455 14.65 -22.73 -55.22
CA ALA A 455 14.90 -22.41 -56.63
C ALA A 455 16.31 -22.83 -57.07
N LYS A 456 17.32 -22.71 -56.20
CA LYS A 456 18.68 -23.21 -56.45
C LYS A 456 18.72 -24.75 -56.50
N GLN A 457 18.01 -25.45 -55.61
CA GLN A 457 17.92 -26.91 -55.61
C GLN A 457 17.18 -27.46 -56.85
N GLU A 458 16.08 -26.82 -57.26
CA GLU A 458 15.37 -27.18 -58.49
C GLU A 458 16.24 -26.98 -59.72
N ARG A 459 16.93 -25.84 -59.84
CA ARG A 459 17.91 -25.61 -60.92
C ARG A 459 19.07 -26.60 -60.89
N HIS A 460 19.57 -26.95 -59.70
CA HIS A 460 20.62 -27.96 -59.56
C HIS A 460 20.12 -29.34 -60.01
N ARG A 461 18.87 -29.70 -59.66
CA ARG A 461 18.22 -30.96 -60.06
C ARG A 461 17.94 -31.02 -61.57
N GLU A 462 17.57 -29.90 -62.18
CA GLU A 462 17.41 -29.78 -63.63
C GLU A 462 18.76 -29.85 -64.36
N ARG A 463 19.82 -29.20 -63.85
CA ARG A 463 21.18 -29.29 -64.40
C ARG A 463 21.76 -30.71 -64.30
N THR A 464 21.51 -31.44 -63.21
CA THR A 464 21.95 -32.84 -63.08
C THR A 464 21.22 -33.78 -64.03
N LEU A 465 19.95 -33.49 -64.37
CA LEU A 465 19.18 -34.24 -65.38
C LEU A 465 19.64 -33.97 -66.82
N GLN A 466 20.33 -32.86 -67.09
CA GLN A 466 20.85 -32.49 -68.41
C GLN A 466 22.34 -32.83 -68.65
N GLY A 467 23.04 -33.43 -67.68
CA GLY A 467 24.34 -34.07 -67.90
C GLY A 467 25.54 -33.14 -68.14
N LEU A 468 25.57 -31.97 -67.49
CA LEU A 468 26.71 -31.03 -67.54
C LEU A 468 27.47 -31.06 -66.20
N GLU A 469 28.74 -31.47 -66.22
CA GLU A 469 29.66 -31.53 -65.06
C GLU A 469 30.26 -30.16 -64.69
N ASP A 470 30.75 -30.10 -63.45
CA ASP A 470 31.10 -28.97 -62.59
C ASP A 470 32.04 -27.89 -63.17
N GLU A 471 31.63 -26.63 -63.05
CA GLU A 471 32.49 -25.43 -63.03
C GLU A 471 32.07 -24.59 -61.80
N PRO A 472 33.01 -23.93 -61.09
CA PRO A 472 32.71 -23.24 -59.84
C PRO A 472 31.90 -21.96 -60.10
N ASP A 473 30.86 -21.75 -59.29
CA ASP A 473 29.97 -20.60 -59.39
C ASP A 473 30.75 -19.27 -59.23
N GLU A 474 30.95 -18.55 -60.34
CA GLU A 474 31.30 -17.11 -60.29
C GLU A 474 30.09 -16.33 -59.74
N GLU A 475 30.37 -15.48 -58.75
CA GLU A 475 29.43 -14.54 -58.16
C GLU A 475 28.77 -13.68 -59.25
N LEU A 476 27.51 -13.97 -59.55
CA LEU A 476 26.66 -13.12 -60.38
C LEU A 476 25.43 -12.70 -59.58
N ASP A 477 25.53 -11.45 -59.12
CA ASP A 477 24.50 -10.43 -58.91
C ASP A 477 23.03 -10.93 -58.87
N GLU A 478 22.42 -10.79 -57.69
CA GLU A 478 21.07 -11.24 -57.33
C GLU A 478 19.95 -10.46 -58.05
N THR A 479 19.85 -10.60 -59.37
CA THR A 479 18.69 -10.15 -60.15
C THR A 479 17.99 -11.33 -60.83
N GLY A 480 17.69 -12.36 -60.04
CA GLY A 480 16.70 -13.41 -60.33
C GLY A 480 15.30 -13.05 -59.80
N PRO A 481 14.22 -13.66 -60.30
CA PRO A 481 12.89 -13.05 -60.37
C PRO A 481 12.30 -12.75 -58.99
N ARG A 482 11.96 -11.47 -58.75
CA ARG A 482 11.12 -11.03 -57.62
C ARG A 482 9.73 -11.65 -57.76
N ILE A 483 9.51 -12.78 -57.10
CA ILE A 483 8.18 -13.35 -56.89
C ILE A 483 7.41 -12.35 -56.02
N LYS A 484 6.27 -11.86 -56.53
CA LYS A 484 5.38 -10.93 -55.83
C LYS A 484 4.91 -11.56 -54.51
N PHE A 485 5.35 -11.02 -53.38
CA PHE A 485 4.75 -11.29 -52.08
C PHE A 485 3.34 -10.68 -52.03
N ILE A 486 2.34 -11.50 -51.68
CA ILE A 486 1.04 -11.04 -51.17
C ILE A 486 1.25 -10.75 -49.70
N GLY A 487 1.21 -9.47 -49.32
CA GLY A 487 1.33 -9.01 -47.94
C GLY A 487 2.50 -8.05 -47.73
N GLN A 488 2.43 -6.85 -48.31
CA GLN A 488 3.18 -5.72 -47.78
C GLN A 488 2.43 -5.22 -46.54
N GLY A 489 2.98 -5.50 -45.36
CA GLY A 489 2.74 -4.69 -44.18
C GLY A 489 3.21 -3.23 -44.41
N PRO A 490 2.71 -2.27 -43.63
CA PRO A 490 2.88 -0.86 -43.93
C PRO A 490 4.36 -0.42 -43.92
N ASN A 491 4.81 0.15 -45.04
CA ASN A 491 6.09 0.84 -45.17
C ASN A 491 6.05 2.18 -44.41
N VAL A 492 6.29 2.16 -43.11
CA VAL A 492 6.70 3.36 -42.37
C VAL A 492 7.88 3.04 -41.45
N PRO A 493 9.00 3.78 -41.54
CA PRO A 493 10.11 3.63 -40.61
C PRO A 493 9.67 4.00 -39.18
N PHE A 494 10.30 3.33 -38.21
CA PHE A 494 10.06 3.50 -36.79
C PHE A 494 10.13 4.98 -36.33
N GLY A 495 9.12 5.44 -35.57
CA GLY A 495 9.18 6.71 -34.81
C GLY A 495 8.22 7.85 -35.21
N GLN A 496 7.32 7.67 -36.18
CA GLN A 496 6.34 8.72 -36.54
C GLN A 496 4.90 8.20 -36.52
N SER A 497 4.21 8.33 -35.39
CA SER A 497 2.75 8.38 -35.34
C SER A 497 2.29 9.09 -34.07
N SER A 498 1.79 10.31 -34.21
CA SER A 498 0.99 10.99 -33.19
C SER A 498 -0.42 10.41 -33.22
N VAL A 499 -0.84 9.79 -32.11
CA VAL A 499 -2.18 9.22 -31.94
C VAL A 499 -3.18 10.37 -31.80
N HIS A 500 -4.09 10.50 -32.76
CA HIS A 500 -5.22 11.44 -32.71
C HIS A 500 -6.44 10.72 -32.12
N THR A 501 -6.76 11.00 -30.86
CA THR A 501 -7.96 10.48 -30.19
C THR A 501 -9.18 11.34 -30.56
N MET A 502 -10.15 10.74 -31.25
CA MET A 502 -11.47 11.33 -31.48
C MET A 502 -12.26 11.38 -30.16
N VAL A 503 -12.67 12.58 -29.76
CA VAL A 503 -13.55 12.85 -28.62
C VAL A 503 -15.00 12.60 -29.04
N GLY A 504 -15.63 11.55 -28.49
CA GLY A 504 -17.06 11.31 -28.58
C GLY A 504 -17.84 12.17 -27.59
N GLN A 505 -18.86 12.87 -28.08
CA GLN A 505 -19.81 13.67 -27.31
C GLN A 505 -20.72 12.81 -26.42
N LEU A 506 -21.00 13.30 -25.21
CA LEU A 506 -22.03 12.76 -24.31
C LEU A 506 -23.27 13.67 -24.31
N PRO A 507 -24.49 13.11 -24.14
CA PRO A 507 -25.74 13.82 -24.36
C PRO A 507 -26.14 14.75 -23.21
N SER A 508 -26.86 15.80 -23.61
CA SER A 508 -27.54 16.79 -22.78
C SER A 508 -28.81 16.22 -22.13
N THR A 509 -28.97 16.46 -20.82
CA THR A 509 -30.23 16.45 -20.06
C THR A 509 -30.06 17.56 -19.01
N GLY A 510 -30.83 18.64 -18.94
CA GLY A 510 -32.28 18.75 -19.09
C GLY A 510 -32.87 18.99 -17.69
N ASP A 511 -32.96 20.26 -17.32
CA ASP A 511 -33.86 20.94 -16.36
C ASP A 511 -34.37 20.20 -15.11
N ASN A 512 -34.04 20.76 -13.94
CA ASN A 512 -35.03 20.94 -12.86
C ASN A 512 -34.59 22.06 -11.90
N PHE A 513 -35.08 23.29 -12.14
CA PHE A 513 -34.95 24.42 -11.22
C PHE A 513 -36.06 24.35 -10.16
N GLY A 514 -35.68 24.16 -8.90
CA GLY A 514 -36.50 24.42 -7.74
C GLY A 514 -36.09 25.74 -7.11
N ASN A 515 -37.02 26.71 -7.16
CA ASN A 515 -36.95 28.04 -6.58
C ASN A 515 -37.21 27.94 -5.07
N GLU A 516 -36.39 28.56 -4.22
CA GLU A 516 -36.79 28.92 -2.86
C GLU A 516 -36.04 30.18 -2.42
N THR A 517 -36.84 31.04 -1.81
CA THR A 517 -36.76 32.49 -1.60
C THR A 517 -35.77 32.95 -0.53
N ASP A 518 -35.43 34.23 -0.65
CA ASP A 518 -34.67 35.08 0.27
C ASP A 518 -35.10 34.99 1.74
N ASP A 519 -34.12 35.18 2.64
CA ASP A 519 -34.28 36.06 3.79
C ASP A 519 -33.01 36.90 3.91
N ALA A 520 -33.18 38.19 3.61
CA ALA A 520 -32.18 39.22 3.75
C ALA A 520 -32.38 39.92 5.08
N GLU A 521 -31.34 40.02 5.91
CA GLU A 521 -31.20 41.12 6.86
C GLU A 521 -29.71 41.28 7.27
N ASP A 522 -29.26 42.54 7.19
CA ASP A 522 -28.00 43.13 7.65
C ASP A 522 -26.66 42.78 6.95
N ASP A 523 -26.32 43.55 5.92
CA ASP A 523 -24.93 43.80 5.52
C ASP A 523 -24.70 45.28 5.15
N ARG A 524 -24.33 46.09 6.15
CA ARG A 524 -23.79 47.43 5.91
C ARG A 524 -22.32 47.30 5.49
N VAL A 525 -22.04 47.62 4.23
CA VAL A 525 -20.70 47.55 3.63
C VAL A 525 -19.77 48.60 4.24
N LEU A 526 -18.63 48.17 4.82
CA LEU A 526 -17.57 49.06 5.30
C LEU A 526 -16.90 49.79 4.14
N THR A 527 -16.50 51.04 4.39
CA THR A 527 -15.85 51.89 3.38
C THR A 527 -14.42 51.43 3.08
N GLN A 528 -13.93 51.75 1.88
CA GLN A 528 -12.60 51.32 1.40
C GLN A 528 -11.44 51.79 2.31
N GLU A 529 -11.63 52.91 3.02
CA GLU A 529 -10.65 53.41 3.99
C GLU A 529 -10.63 52.57 5.28
N GLU A 530 -11.79 52.12 5.76
CA GLU A 530 -11.87 51.25 6.94
C GLU A 530 -11.26 49.87 6.67
N LEU A 531 -11.46 49.35 5.45
CA LEU A 531 -10.88 48.08 5.02
C LEU A 531 -9.35 48.17 4.90
N ARG A 532 -8.83 49.30 4.40
CA ARG A 532 -7.38 49.57 4.37
C ARG A 532 -6.81 49.68 5.79
N ALA A 533 -7.43 50.47 6.67
CA ALA A 533 -6.99 50.62 8.05
C ALA A 533 -6.95 49.27 8.81
N GLN A 534 -7.96 48.43 8.59
CA GLN A 534 -8.03 47.11 9.23
C GLN A 534 -6.98 46.14 8.67
N THR A 535 -6.66 46.22 7.38
CA THR A 535 -5.57 45.42 6.77
C THR A 535 -4.19 45.88 7.24
N GLU A 536 -3.96 47.18 7.37
CA GLU A 536 -2.70 47.73 7.89
C GLU A 536 -2.51 47.36 9.36
N MET A 537 -3.57 47.43 10.18
CA MET A 537 -3.51 47.00 11.58
C MET A 537 -3.22 45.50 11.71
N ARG A 538 -3.79 44.65 10.84
CA ARG A 538 -3.50 43.22 10.82
C ARG A 538 -2.08 42.90 10.37
N LEU A 539 -1.53 43.68 9.44
CA LEU A 539 -0.13 43.53 9.00
C LEU A 539 0.83 43.96 10.11
N ALA A 540 0.58 45.09 10.77
CA ALA A 540 1.37 45.56 11.91
C ALA A 540 1.37 44.54 13.07
N ALA A 541 0.18 44.01 13.43
CA ALA A 541 0.07 42.98 14.46
C ALA A 541 0.79 41.66 14.08
N LYS A 542 0.84 41.34 12.78
CA LYS A 542 1.54 40.15 12.26
C LYS A 542 3.05 40.33 12.24
N GLU A 543 3.55 41.54 11.98
CA GLU A 543 4.97 41.87 12.06
C GLU A 543 5.46 41.91 13.51
N GLU A 544 4.67 42.46 14.43
CA GLU A 544 4.96 42.50 15.86
C GLU A 544 4.98 41.08 16.47
N ALA A 545 4.04 40.22 16.08
CA ALA A 545 4.03 38.81 16.48
C ALA A 545 5.25 38.02 15.94
N LYS A 546 5.76 38.39 14.77
CA LYS A 546 6.97 37.79 14.17
C LYS A 546 8.24 38.26 14.87
N ALA A 547 8.30 39.53 15.28
CA ALA A 547 9.41 40.09 16.06
C ALA A 547 9.51 39.49 17.48
N LEU A 548 8.39 39.05 18.06
CA LEU A 548 8.32 38.42 19.38
C LEU A 548 8.54 36.90 19.38
N GLY A 549 8.87 36.28 18.23
CA GLY A 549 9.34 34.89 18.17
C GLY A 549 8.35 33.82 18.68
N ARG A 550 7.03 34.07 18.62
CA ARG A 550 6.01 33.07 19.02
C ARG A 550 5.44 32.34 17.82
N ASP A 551 5.92 31.12 17.61
CA ASP A 551 5.34 30.14 16.68
C ASP A 551 3.98 29.61 17.19
N PRO A 552 2.91 29.52 16.36
CA PRO A 552 1.56 29.19 16.82
C PRO A 552 1.29 27.68 17.01
N LYS A 553 2.27 26.80 16.82
CA LYS A 553 2.08 25.33 16.96
C LYS A 553 2.62 24.79 18.28
N LYS A 554 1.96 25.09 19.40
CA LYS A 554 2.04 24.29 20.66
C LYS A 554 1.06 24.79 21.73
N LYS A 555 -0.23 24.45 21.61
CA LYS A 555 -1.15 24.36 22.75
C LYS A 555 -2.15 23.23 22.50
N GLY A 556 -2.08 22.17 23.31
CA GLY A 556 -3.06 21.07 23.23
C GLY A 556 -2.62 19.71 23.77
N LYS A 557 -1.93 19.62 24.91
CA LYS A 557 -1.89 18.39 25.73
C LYS A 557 -1.97 18.76 27.21
N GLY A 558 -3.19 18.85 27.72
CA GLY A 558 -3.48 18.97 29.15
C GLY A 558 -3.52 17.59 29.80
N VAL A 559 -2.54 17.33 30.68
CA VAL A 559 -2.45 16.13 31.51
C VAL A 559 -3.49 16.22 32.63
N ARG A 560 -4.49 15.32 32.64
CA ARG A 560 -5.41 15.15 33.79
C ARG A 560 -4.75 14.24 34.84
N LYS A 561 -4.30 14.82 35.96
CA LYS A 561 -4.02 14.08 37.20
C LYS A 561 -5.35 13.68 37.86
N LYS A 562 -5.59 12.38 38.04
CA LYS A 562 -6.64 11.85 38.92
C LYS A 562 -6.07 11.74 40.34
N THR A 563 -6.63 12.53 41.25
CA THR A 563 -6.52 12.34 42.70
C THR A 563 -7.45 11.20 43.10
N ILE A 564 -6.90 10.14 43.69
CA ILE A 564 -7.65 9.06 44.33
C ILE A 564 -7.85 9.47 45.78
N MET A 565 -9.10 9.68 46.19
CA MET A 565 -9.52 9.81 47.58
C MET A 565 -9.75 8.40 48.11
N TYR A 566 -9.13 8.08 49.24
CA TYR A 566 -9.43 6.92 50.07
C TYR A 566 -10.70 7.19 50.87
N GLU A 567 -11.69 6.31 50.74
CA GLU A 567 -12.55 5.78 51.81
C GLU A 567 -13.08 4.42 51.39
#